data_AF-A0A7Y3EF69-F1
#
_entry.id   AF-A0A7Y3EF69-F1
#
_cell.length_a   1.000
_cell.length_b   1.000
_cell.length_c   1.000
_cell.angle_alpha   90.00
_cell.angle_beta   90.00
_cell.angle_gamma   90.00
#
_symmetry.space_group_name_H-M   'P 1'
#
loop_
_entity.id
_entity.type
_entity.pdbx_description
1 polymer ?
#
loop_
_entity_poly.entity_id
_entity_poly.type
_entity_poly.pdbx_seq_one_letter_code
_entity_poly.pdbx_strand_id
1 'polypeptide(L)'
;VLGFSQGVHTAVRWVVRSQRPAPHTLVLWGAGPPGDVEPARARARLTSTRVVTVHGRTDRHRSPEGDRAAAERIAEWGVEPELVEHPGGHRIDPTCLERLVAP
;
A
#
# COMPACT_ATOMS: atom_id res chain seq x y z
N VAL A 1 -7.44 -6.02 2.56
CA VAL A 1 -6.41 -6.78 1.80
C VAL A 1 -5.05 -6.21 2.18
N LEU A 2 -4.08 -7.05 2.50
CA LEU A 2 -2.73 -6.63 2.87
C LEU A 2 -1.71 -7.34 1.98
N GLY A 3 -0.77 -6.57 1.43
CA GLY A 3 0.43 -7.08 0.79
C GLY A 3 1.66 -6.68 1.59
N PHE A 4 2.62 -7.60 1.74
CA PHE A 4 3.89 -7.35 2.41
C PHE A 4 5.06 -7.52 1.46
N SER A 5 6.01 -6.58 1.46
CA SER A 5 7.18 -6.58 0.58
C SER A 5 6.74 -6.76 -0.89
N GLN A 6 7.32 -7.68 -1.64
CA GLN A 6 6.88 -7.98 -3.02
C GLN A 6 5.39 -8.40 -3.13
N GLY A 7 4.78 -8.87 -2.04
CA GLY A 7 3.36 -9.20 -1.98
C GLY A 7 2.45 -7.98 -2.21
N VAL A 8 2.96 -6.76 -1.97
CA VAL A 8 2.28 -5.51 -2.35
C VAL A 8 1.97 -5.49 -3.84
N HIS A 9 2.93 -5.89 -4.69
CA HIS A 9 2.74 -5.90 -6.14
C HIS A 9 1.62 -6.85 -6.56
N THR A 10 1.57 -8.04 -5.95
CA THR A 10 0.51 -9.02 -6.21
C THR A 10 -0.84 -8.51 -5.73
N ALA A 11 -0.92 -7.95 -4.51
CA ALA A 11 -2.16 -7.43 -3.93
C ALA A 11 -2.74 -6.29 -4.78
N VAL A 12 -1.92 -5.31 -5.19
CA VAL A 12 -2.37 -4.19 -6.04
C VAL A 12 -2.87 -4.71 -7.38
N ARG A 13 -2.07 -5.53 -8.09
CA ARG A 13 -2.48 -6.11 -9.38
C ARG A 13 -3.78 -6.89 -9.26
N TRP A 14 -3.93 -7.67 -8.20
CA TRP A 14 -5.14 -8.45 -7.96
C TRP A 14 -6.36 -7.55 -7.77
N VAL A 15 -6.30 -6.54 -6.90
CA VAL A 15 -7.44 -5.63 -6.65
C VAL A 15 -7.83 -4.83 -7.91
N VAL A 16 -6.83 -4.34 -8.64
CA VAL A 16 -7.04 -3.49 -9.83
C VAL A 16 -7.50 -4.31 -11.04
N ARG A 17 -7.04 -5.56 -11.19
CA ARG A 17 -7.41 -6.43 -12.33
C ARG A 17 -8.65 -7.29 -12.07
N SER A 18 -9.03 -7.49 -10.79
CA SER A 18 -10.19 -8.29 -10.40
C SER A 18 -11.52 -7.64 -10.78
N GLN A 19 -12.50 -8.48 -11.12
CA GLN A 19 -13.90 -8.10 -11.34
C GLN A 19 -14.74 -8.15 -10.04
N ARG A 20 -14.16 -8.59 -8.91
CA ARG A 20 -14.84 -8.62 -7.61
C ARG A 20 -14.95 -7.20 -7.03
N PRO A 21 -15.83 -6.94 -6.04
CA PRO A 21 -15.82 -5.67 -5.32
C PRO A 21 -14.43 -5.33 -4.76
N ALA A 22 -14.06 -4.05 -4.81
CA ALA A 22 -12.82 -3.58 -4.22
C ALA A 22 -12.87 -3.75 -2.67
N PRO A 23 -11.74 -4.02 -2.01
CA PRO A 23 -11.72 -4.11 -0.56
C PRO A 23 -11.97 -2.73 0.07
N HIS A 24 -12.47 -2.71 1.31
CA HIS A 24 -12.61 -1.45 2.05
C HIS A 24 -11.24 -0.84 2.39
N THR A 25 -10.23 -1.68 2.61
CA THR A 25 -8.85 -1.25 2.90
C THR A 25 -7.84 -2.07 2.11
N LEU A 26 -6.88 -1.38 1.48
CA LEU A 26 -5.71 -1.95 0.83
C LEU A 26 -4.46 -1.45 1.55
N VAL A 27 -3.72 -2.38 2.16
CA VAL A 27 -2.50 -2.09 2.92
C VAL A 27 -1.28 -2.47 2.09
N LEU A 28 -0.39 -1.50 1.85
CA LEU A 28 0.89 -1.62 1.17
C LEU A 28 2.01 -1.62 2.23
N TRP A 29 2.44 -2.80 2.68
CA TRP A 29 3.41 -2.89 3.78
C TRP A 29 4.83 -3.14 3.26
N GLY A 30 5.74 -2.20 3.52
CA GLY A 30 7.17 -2.34 3.25
C GLY A 30 7.54 -2.32 1.77
N ALA A 31 6.64 -1.91 0.88
CA ALA A 31 6.92 -1.70 -0.54
C ALA A 31 5.91 -0.73 -1.16
N GLY A 32 6.36 -0.03 -2.20
CA GLY A 32 5.51 0.81 -3.03
C GLY A 32 4.65 0.02 -4.03
N PRO A 33 3.75 0.70 -4.75
CA PRO A 33 2.94 0.07 -5.78
C PRO A 33 3.77 -0.42 -6.99
N PRO A 34 3.29 -1.43 -7.72
CA PRO A 34 3.97 -1.92 -8.91
C PRO A 34 3.88 -0.92 -10.08
N GLY A 35 4.98 -0.76 -10.80
CA GLY A 35 5.11 0.20 -11.92
C GLY A 35 4.28 -0.13 -13.16
N ASP A 36 3.79 -1.36 -13.34
CA ASP A 36 3.00 -1.81 -14.50
C ASP A 36 1.48 -1.62 -14.33
N VAL A 37 1.02 -1.00 -13.24
CA VAL A 37 -0.41 -0.71 -13.04
C VAL A 37 -0.79 0.60 -13.71
N GLU A 38 -1.79 0.55 -14.58
CA GLU A 38 -2.31 1.72 -15.26
C GLU A 38 -3.10 2.62 -14.29
N PRO A 39 -2.78 3.93 -14.18
CA PRO A 39 -3.44 4.85 -13.25
C PRO A 39 -4.95 4.94 -13.41
N ALA A 40 -5.45 4.99 -14.65
CA ALA A 40 -6.88 5.10 -14.93
C ALA A 40 -7.65 3.90 -14.38
N ARG A 41 -7.08 2.69 -14.53
CA ARG A 41 -7.68 1.47 -14.00
C ARG A 41 -7.59 1.40 -12.48
N ALA A 42 -6.47 1.82 -11.90
CA ALA A 42 -6.33 1.92 -10.45
C ALA A 42 -7.36 2.89 -9.86
N ARG A 43 -7.51 4.09 -10.45
CA ARG A 43 -8.52 5.08 -10.07
C ARG A 43 -9.93 4.51 -10.07
N ALA A 44 -10.35 3.94 -11.19
CA ALA A 44 -11.69 3.34 -11.31
C ALA A 44 -11.99 2.25 -10.26
N ARG A 45 -10.95 1.64 -9.68
CA ARG A 45 -11.07 0.52 -8.73
C ARG A 45 -10.85 0.93 -7.28
N LEU A 46 -10.03 1.94 -7.02
CA LEU A 46 -9.51 2.25 -5.68
C LEU A 46 -10.00 3.60 -5.12
N THR A 47 -10.73 4.42 -5.88
CA THR A 47 -11.20 5.74 -5.39
C THR A 47 -12.00 5.67 -4.08
N SER A 48 -12.74 4.58 -3.82
CA SER A 48 -13.47 4.37 -2.55
C SER A 48 -12.77 3.42 -1.58
N THR A 49 -11.52 3.03 -1.86
CA THR A 49 -10.70 2.15 -1.02
C THR A 49 -9.80 3.01 -0.12
N ARG A 50 -9.80 2.75 1.18
CA ARG A 50 -8.77 3.29 2.08
C ARG A 50 -7.43 2.65 1.73
N VAL A 51 -6.47 3.43 1.23
CA VAL A 51 -5.12 2.96 0.94
C VAL A 51 -4.20 3.36 2.08
N VAL A 52 -3.50 2.39 2.67
CA VAL A 52 -2.56 2.60 3.77
C VAL A 52 -1.18 2.13 3.35
N THR A 53 -0.17 2.97 3.47
CA THR A 53 1.25 2.58 3.33
C THR A 53 1.87 2.41 4.71
N VAL A 54 2.55 1.27 4.92
CA VAL A 54 3.14 0.94 6.21
C VAL A 54 4.64 0.74 6.07
N HIS A 55 5.44 1.43 6.88
CA HIS A 55 6.90 1.39 6.82
C HIS A 55 7.55 1.17 8.18
N GLY A 56 8.61 0.35 8.20
CA GLY A 56 9.51 0.27 9.34
C GLY A 56 10.49 1.45 9.35
N ARG A 57 10.65 2.14 10.48
CA ARG A 57 11.60 3.26 10.62
C ARG A 57 13.06 2.82 10.46
N THR A 58 13.36 1.55 10.70
CA THR A 58 14.71 0.98 10.51
C THR A 58 14.76 0.01 9.33
N ASP A 59 13.83 0.12 8.39
CA ASP A 59 13.81 -0.71 7.18
C ASP A 59 14.94 -0.28 6.22
N ARG A 60 15.93 -1.15 6.05
CA ARG A 60 17.08 -0.92 5.15
C ARG A 60 16.70 -0.83 3.66
N HIS A 61 15.52 -1.29 3.28
CA HIS A 61 15.03 -1.24 1.89
C HIS A 61 14.30 0.07 1.58
N ARG A 62 14.09 0.92 2.59
CA ARG A 62 13.40 2.20 2.46
C ARG A 62 14.37 3.29 2.02
N SER A 63 13.90 4.19 1.16
CA SER A 63 14.58 5.45 0.86
C SER A 63 13.57 6.59 0.74
N PRO A 64 13.95 7.83 1.09
CA PRO A 64 13.08 9.00 0.90
C PRO A 64 12.60 9.18 -0.54
N GLU A 65 13.45 8.87 -1.53
CA GLU A 65 13.05 8.90 -2.95
C GLU A 65 12.01 7.83 -3.27
N GLY A 66 12.17 6.62 -2.73
CA GLY A 66 11.22 5.52 -2.95
C GLY A 66 9.86 5.81 -2.34
N ASP A 67 9.82 6.40 -1.14
CA ASP A 67 8.58 6.80 -0.48
C ASP A 67 7.86 7.90 -1.27
N ARG A 68 8.60 8.91 -1.75
CA ARG A 68 8.03 9.98 -2.57
C ARG A 68 7.47 9.44 -3.88
N ALA A 69 8.22 8.59 -4.57
CA ALA A 69 7.78 7.97 -5.81
C ALA A 69 6.53 7.09 -5.58
N ALA A 70 6.46 6.36 -4.46
CA ALA A 70 5.28 5.59 -4.10
C ALA A 70 4.06 6.50 -3.84
N ALA A 71 4.23 7.60 -3.13
CA ALA A 71 3.16 8.56 -2.85
C ALA A 71 2.65 9.23 -4.14
N GLU A 72 3.54 9.70 -5.01
CA GLU A 72 3.21 10.27 -6.32
C GLU A 72 2.42 9.26 -7.17
N ARG A 73 2.88 8.01 -7.20
CA ARG A 73 2.21 6.94 -7.95
C ARG A 73 0.80 6.63 -7.43
N ILE A 74 0.60 6.67 -6.11
CA ILE A 74 -0.73 6.48 -5.51
C ILE A 74 -1.63 7.69 -5.79
N ALA A 75 -1.08 8.90 -5.78
CA ALA A 75 -1.83 10.12 -6.13
C ALA A 75 -2.39 10.09 -7.55
N GLU A 76 -1.67 9.47 -8.51
CA GLU A 76 -2.19 9.24 -9.87
C GLU A 76 -3.48 8.41 -9.90
N TRP A 77 -3.72 7.58 -8.88
CA TRP A 77 -4.95 6.80 -8.70
C TRP A 77 -6.12 7.66 -8.19
N GLY A 78 -5.88 8.94 -7.88
CA GLY A 78 -6.88 9.80 -7.24
C GLY A 78 -7.16 9.41 -5.79
N VAL A 79 -6.15 8.82 -5.12
CA VAL A 79 -6.21 8.44 -3.70
C VAL A 79 -5.03 9.08 -2.99
N GLU A 80 -5.27 9.60 -1.79
CA GLU A 80 -4.21 10.03 -0.89
C GLU A 80 -3.94 8.89 0.11
N PRO A 81 -2.73 8.30 0.15
CA PRO A 81 -2.44 7.20 1.05
C PRO A 81 -2.27 7.68 2.49
N GLU A 82 -2.81 6.93 3.44
CA GLU A 82 -2.47 7.07 4.85
C GLU A 82 -1.09 6.47 5.11
N LEU A 83 -0.16 7.26 5.63
CA LEU A 83 1.17 6.79 6.02
C LEU A 83 1.19 6.34 7.48
N VAL A 84 1.61 5.10 7.71
CA VAL A 84 1.81 4.53 9.05
C VAL A 84 3.25 4.04 9.19
N GLU A 85 3.89 4.36 10.32
CA GLU A 85 5.23 3.91 10.63
C GLU A 85 5.27 3.08 11.91
N HIS A 86 6.18 2.10 11.95
CA HIS A 86 6.48 1.30 13.14
C HIS A 86 7.99 1.30 13.43
N PRO A 87 8.43 1.03 14.68
CA PRO A 87 9.84 1.18 15.06
C PRO A 87 10.78 0.11 14.49
N GLY A 88 10.24 -0.99 13.97
CA GLY A 88 11.01 -2.11 13.40
C GLY A 88 11.57 -1.85 11.99
N GLY A 89 12.20 -2.90 11.45
CA GLY A 89 12.72 -2.93 10.08
C GLY A 89 11.76 -3.56 9.07
N HIS A 90 12.29 -4.32 8.10
CA HIS A 90 11.50 -4.99 7.06
C HIS A 90 10.73 -6.22 7.58
N ARG A 91 9.67 -5.98 8.35
CA ARG A 91 8.83 -7.01 8.97
C ARG A 91 7.43 -6.48 9.21
N ILE A 92 6.49 -7.40 9.41
CA ILE A 92 5.20 -7.05 9.98
C ILE A 92 5.39 -6.87 11.50
N ASP A 93 5.04 -5.68 11.98
CA ASP A 93 5.02 -5.35 13.40
C ASP A 93 3.64 -5.71 13.97
N PRO A 94 3.56 -6.62 14.96
CA PRO A 94 2.27 -7.10 15.48
C PRO A 94 1.39 -6.00 16.04
N THR A 95 1.96 -5.10 16.85
CA THR A 95 1.22 -3.98 17.47
C THR A 95 0.67 -3.03 16.41
N CYS A 96 1.47 -2.70 15.38
CA CYS A 96 1.02 -1.90 14.25
C CYS A 96 -0.10 -2.61 13.47
N LEU A 97 0.02 -3.92 13.24
CA LEU A 97 -1.00 -4.69 12.53
C LEU A 97 -2.32 -4.70 13.32
N GLU A 98 -2.27 -4.95 14.63
CA GLU A 98 -3.44 -4.94 15.52
C GLU A 98 -4.18 -3.59 15.45
N ARG A 99 -3.44 -2.47 15.48
CA ARG A 99 -4.02 -1.13 15.34
C ARG A 99 -4.69 -0.88 13.99
N LEU A 100 -4.19 -1.49 12.92
CA LEU A 100 -4.74 -1.34 11.56
C LEU A 100 -6.02 -2.14 11.33
N VAL A 101 -6.22 -3.22 12.07
CA VAL A 101 -7.38 -4.12 11.95
C VAL A 101 -8.41 -3.93 13.07
N ALA A 102 -8.12 -3.07 14.04
CA ALA A 102 -9.07 -2.68 15.07
C ALA A 102 -10.31 -2.03 14.42
N PRO A 103 -11.53 -2.37 14.89
CA PRO A 103 -12.78 -1.87 14.33
C PRO A 103 -13.01 -0.37 14.54
#